data_AF-A0A1I4YEP6-F1
#
_entry.id   AF-A0A1I4YEP6-F1
#
_cell.length_a   1.000
_cell.length_b   1.000
_cell.length_c   1.000
_cell.angle_alpha   90.00
_cell.angle_beta   90.00
_cell.angle_gamma   90.00
#
_symmetry.space_group_name_H-M   'P 1'
#
loop_
_entity.id
_entity.type
_entity.pdbx_description
1 polymer ?
#
loop_
_entity_poly.entity_id
_entity_poly.type
_entity_poly.pdbx_seq_one_letter_code
_entity_poly.pdbx_strand_id
1 'polypeptide(L)'
;MARTQEEASFFDKATDQLNKQARELGKNLGIRPEERMERQLVDNQFAALREVVTGQPDTPTGGGSSASAARPGLENISGLINEFYTALVVADTALGTNSLPPAGNEIGARLKLEAGKLPAPFREVLTALATSGAEKVAQASADILHKQAQVQFDRIMGQLAQQVGDPCRRGVEGRYPFAAVAQDASIDDFTQVFAVGGAADEFFAKYLAPYVDTSARPWRYKSADAPADPADGGSQALQQPVATGPTLLGELLKLLQQGGPELETFYRARQIRDLFFRDAAGKKFAWKLDLKVIELDPTITDLLIDIDGQGLRYVHGPVQPFLVTWPGPRGGTTAELTANPRISPATSTLIANGPWAFLRLLDKGRIVASAMSGRVNVEFLFDGRRALVELSSGSQPSPLNSDVLKGFRCPGRAA
;
A
#
# COMPACT_ATOMS: atom_id res chain seq x y z
N MET A 1 99.54 -57.05 9.69
CA MET A 1 100.38 -55.94 9.19
C MET A 1 100.16 -55.89 7.69
N ALA A 2 99.89 -54.80 6.97
CA ALA A 2 99.69 -53.39 7.24
C ALA A 2 98.82 -52.85 6.08
N ARG A 3 98.16 -51.70 6.28
CA ARG A 3 97.37 -50.95 5.28
C ARG A 3 98.13 -50.71 3.98
N THR A 4 97.41 -50.69 2.86
CA THR A 4 97.71 -49.79 1.74
C THR A 4 96.41 -49.15 1.24
N GLN A 5 96.29 -47.85 1.49
CA GLN A 5 95.28 -46.98 0.91
C GLN A 5 95.65 -46.77 -0.56
N GLU A 6 94.76 -47.13 -1.48
CA GLU A 6 94.84 -46.73 -2.87
C GLU A 6 94.53 -45.22 -2.93
N GLU A 7 95.56 -44.40 -3.12
CA GLU A 7 95.40 -42.97 -3.31
C GLU A 7 94.67 -42.72 -4.62
N ALA A 8 93.42 -42.29 -4.55
CA ALA A 8 92.69 -41.79 -5.71
C ALA A 8 93.57 -40.77 -6.47
N SER A 9 93.78 -41.05 -7.76
CA SER A 9 94.66 -40.32 -8.67
C SER A 9 94.43 -38.81 -8.56
N PHE A 10 95.53 -38.05 -8.57
CA PHE A 10 95.50 -36.59 -8.54
C PHE A 10 94.59 -36.00 -9.64
N PHE A 11 94.48 -36.68 -10.78
CA PHE A 11 93.60 -36.31 -11.89
C PHE A 11 92.12 -36.54 -11.59
N ASP A 12 91.75 -37.58 -10.83
CA ASP A 12 90.37 -37.77 -10.38
C ASP A 12 89.98 -36.69 -9.36
N LYS A 13 90.87 -36.36 -8.43
CA LYS A 13 90.66 -35.27 -7.47
C LYS A 13 90.55 -33.90 -8.17
N ALA A 14 91.33 -33.68 -9.22
CA ALA A 14 91.25 -32.46 -10.03
C ALA A 14 89.95 -32.40 -10.85
N THR A 15 89.49 -33.52 -11.40
CA THR A 15 88.23 -33.60 -12.14
C THR A 15 87.03 -33.43 -11.22
N ASP A 16 87.08 -33.98 -10.01
CA ASP A 16 86.07 -33.75 -8.98
C ASP A 16 86.08 -32.32 -8.45
N GLN A 17 87.25 -31.68 -8.33
CA GLN A 17 87.34 -30.26 -8.00
C GLN A 17 86.81 -29.37 -9.11
N LEU A 18 87.07 -29.70 -10.38
CA LEU A 18 86.52 -29.00 -11.54
C LEU A 18 85.01 -29.20 -11.65
N ASN A 19 84.49 -30.39 -11.40
CA ASN A 19 83.05 -30.64 -11.34
C ASN A 19 82.39 -29.95 -10.14
N LYS A 20 83.06 -29.89 -8.99
CA LYS A 20 82.61 -29.09 -7.84
C LYS A 20 82.61 -27.59 -8.16
N GLN A 21 83.66 -27.08 -8.78
CA GLN A 21 83.73 -25.68 -9.22
C GLN A 21 82.72 -25.38 -10.32
N ALA A 22 82.47 -26.28 -11.28
CA ALA A 22 81.45 -26.12 -12.30
C ALA A 22 80.03 -26.13 -11.71
N ARG A 23 79.77 -26.96 -10.68
CA ARG A 23 78.52 -26.95 -9.91
C ARG A 23 78.39 -25.72 -9.01
N GLU A 24 79.48 -25.21 -8.45
CA GLU A 24 79.52 -23.95 -7.69
C GLU A 24 79.31 -22.72 -8.61
N LEU A 25 79.89 -22.72 -9.81
CA LEU A 25 79.64 -21.71 -10.85
C LEU A 25 78.21 -21.78 -11.39
N GLY A 26 77.67 -22.98 -11.58
CA GLY A 26 76.26 -23.20 -11.91
C GLY A 26 75.29 -22.78 -10.79
N LYS A 27 75.73 -22.81 -9.52
CA LYS A 27 75.00 -22.25 -8.36
C LYS A 27 75.10 -20.73 -8.27
N ASN A 28 76.23 -20.14 -8.68
CA ASN A 28 76.48 -18.69 -8.61
C ASN A 28 75.94 -17.92 -9.82
N LEU A 29 75.63 -18.59 -10.93
CA LEU A 29 74.77 -18.06 -11.98
C LEU A 29 73.30 -18.28 -11.61
N GLY A 30 72.87 -17.72 -10.48
CA GLY A 30 71.46 -17.67 -10.13
C GLY A 30 70.68 -17.00 -11.25
N ILE A 31 69.47 -17.52 -11.53
CA ILE A 31 68.45 -17.07 -12.50
C ILE A 31 68.89 -15.84 -13.29
N ARG A 32 69.10 -15.99 -14.60
CA ARG A 32 69.58 -14.90 -15.46
C ARG A 32 68.73 -13.63 -15.21
N PRO A 33 69.31 -12.42 -15.23
CA PRO A 33 68.53 -11.20 -14.99
C PRO A 33 67.33 -11.09 -15.94
N GLU A 34 67.48 -11.58 -17.17
CA GLU A 34 66.40 -11.73 -18.15
C GLU A 34 65.31 -12.72 -17.69
N GLU A 35 65.67 -13.91 -17.20
CA GLU A 35 64.71 -14.88 -16.63
C GLU A 35 64.00 -14.33 -15.37
N ARG A 36 64.66 -13.51 -14.56
CA ARG A 36 64.00 -12.85 -13.41
C ARG A 36 63.00 -11.80 -13.88
N MET A 37 63.34 -11.04 -14.92
CA MET A 37 62.45 -10.07 -15.53
C MET A 37 61.27 -10.75 -16.21
N GLU A 38 61.48 -11.82 -16.97
CA GLU A 38 60.41 -12.64 -17.57
C GLU A 38 59.51 -13.23 -16.49
N ARG A 39 60.09 -13.77 -15.41
CA ARG A 39 59.31 -14.32 -14.30
C ARG A 39 58.52 -13.24 -13.55
N GLN A 40 59.06 -12.03 -13.41
CA GLN A 40 58.35 -10.91 -12.77
C GLN A 40 57.27 -10.29 -13.67
N LEU A 41 57.54 -10.14 -14.96
CA LEU A 41 56.65 -9.46 -15.92
C LEU A 41 55.58 -10.38 -16.49
N VAL A 42 55.92 -11.64 -16.71
CA VAL A 42 55.05 -12.63 -17.34
C VAL A 42 54.55 -13.60 -16.28
N ASP A 43 55.43 -14.36 -15.63
CA ASP A 43 54.94 -15.45 -14.78
C ASP A 43 54.15 -14.99 -13.57
N ASN A 44 54.62 -13.97 -12.85
CA ASN A 44 53.88 -13.45 -11.71
C ASN A 44 52.55 -12.81 -12.13
N GLN A 45 52.50 -12.19 -13.32
CA GLN A 45 51.28 -11.56 -13.85
C GLN A 45 50.22 -12.61 -14.22
N PHE A 46 50.64 -13.76 -14.74
CA PHE A 46 49.75 -14.83 -15.18
C PHE A 46 49.57 -15.96 -14.15
N ALA A 47 50.23 -15.92 -12.99
CA ALA A 47 50.17 -16.96 -11.96
C ALA A 47 48.73 -17.26 -11.51
N ALA A 48 47.94 -16.21 -11.22
CA ALA A 48 46.54 -16.35 -10.81
C ALA A 48 45.66 -16.94 -11.93
N LEU A 49 45.98 -16.67 -13.20
CA LEU A 49 45.26 -17.25 -14.34
C LEU A 49 45.65 -18.71 -14.56
N ARG A 50 46.93 -19.05 -14.38
CA ARG A 50 47.39 -20.44 -14.46
C ARG A 50 46.78 -21.28 -13.36
N GLU A 51 46.71 -20.78 -12.12
CA GLU A 51 46.07 -21.48 -11.01
C GLU A 51 44.59 -21.82 -11.30
N VAL A 52 43.85 -20.92 -11.95
CA VAL A 52 42.45 -21.18 -12.36
C VAL A 52 42.36 -22.28 -13.43
N VAL A 53 43.32 -22.34 -14.36
CA VAL A 53 43.33 -23.29 -15.48
C VAL A 53 43.87 -24.66 -15.06
N THR A 54 44.95 -24.70 -14.27
CA THR A 54 45.66 -25.93 -13.88
C THR A 54 45.19 -26.48 -12.55
N GLY A 55 44.52 -25.68 -11.72
CA GLY A 55 44.11 -26.05 -10.37
C GLY A 55 45.26 -26.19 -9.38
N GLN A 56 46.47 -25.77 -9.75
CA GLN A 56 47.68 -25.84 -8.91
C GLN A 56 48.25 -24.44 -8.67
N PRO A 57 48.49 -24.05 -7.40
CA PRO A 57 49.18 -22.81 -7.09
C PRO A 57 50.65 -22.92 -7.47
N ASP A 58 51.15 -21.95 -8.24
CA ASP A 58 52.56 -21.80 -8.63
C ASP A 58 53.42 -21.47 -7.39
N THR A 59 53.65 -22.45 -6.51
CA THR A 59 54.52 -22.28 -5.33
C THR A 59 55.97 -22.67 -5.66
N PRO A 60 56.98 -21.91 -5.20
CA PRO A 60 58.39 -22.13 -5.59
C PRO A 60 59.05 -23.36 -4.96
N THR A 61 58.34 -24.16 -4.16
CA THR A 61 58.93 -25.25 -3.40
C THR A 61 58.72 -26.58 -4.11
N GLY A 62 59.80 -27.07 -4.72
CA GLY A 62 59.86 -28.40 -5.29
C GLY A 62 59.54 -29.50 -4.26
N GLY A 63 58.82 -30.52 -4.71
CA GLY A 63 58.51 -31.69 -3.90
C GLY A 63 57.15 -32.26 -4.29
N GLY A 64 57.17 -33.27 -5.17
CA GLY A 64 55.98 -33.91 -5.69
C GLY A 64 54.97 -34.31 -4.61
N SER A 65 53.70 -34.02 -4.86
CA SER A 65 52.59 -34.68 -4.20
C SER A 65 51.33 -34.52 -5.04
N SER A 66 50.75 -35.68 -5.36
CA SER A 66 49.39 -35.94 -5.85
C SER A 66 48.89 -35.16 -7.05
N ALA A 67 48.93 -35.81 -8.21
CA ALA A 67 47.92 -35.71 -9.26
C ALA A 67 46.55 -36.27 -8.77
N SER A 68 46.06 -35.82 -7.61
CA SER A 68 44.74 -36.18 -7.12
C SER A 68 43.75 -35.13 -7.59
N ALA A 69 43.05 -35.46 -8.69
CA ALA A 69 41.71 -34.99 -9.00
C ALA A 69 41.42 -33.49 -8.73
N ALA A 70 42.35 -32.60 -9.09
CA ALA A 70 42.05 -31.19 -9.22
C ALA A 70 41.06 -31.08 -10.39
N ARG A 71 39.76 -30.99 -10.10
CA ARG A 71 38.80 -30.53 -11.11
C ARG A 71 39.31 -29.17 -11.57
N PRO A 72 39.66 -28.99 -12.86
CA PRO A 72 40.22 -27.72 -13.30
C PRO A 72 39.19 -26.63 -12.98
N GLY A 73 39.64 -25.46 -12.50
CA GLY A 73 38.72 -24.37 -12.13
C GLY A 73 37.78 -23.99 -13.28
N LEU A 74 38.21 -24.25 -14.52
CA LEU A 74 37.42 -24.14 -15.74
C LEU A 74 36.19 -25.05 -15.80
N GLU A 75 36.25 -26.30 -15.34
CA GLU A 75 35.08 -27.21 -15.29
C GLU A 75 34.01 -26.69 -14.32
N ASN A 76 34.42 -26.05 -13.22
CA ASN A 76 33.46 -25.45 -12.30
C ASN A 76 32.80 -24.21 -12.93
N ILE A 77 33.58 -23.36 -13.60
CA ILE A 77 33.07 -22.19 -14.31
C ILE A 77 32.12 -22.62 -15.44
N SER A 78 32.47 -23.63 -16.23
CA SER A 78 31.62 -24.13 -17.31
C SER A 78 30.33 -24.74 -16.79
N GLY A 79 30.39 -25.46 -15.67
CA GLY A 79 29.20 -25.96 -14.96
C GLY A 79 28.26 -24.85 -14.53
N LEU A 80 28.79 -23.78 -13.89
CA LEU A 80 28.01 -22.62 -13.46
C LEU A 80 27.39 -21.84 -14.63
N ILE A 81 28.14 -21.66 -15.73
CA ILE A 81 27.62 -21.02 -16.93
C ILE A 81 26.51 -21.87 -17.56
N ASN A 82 26.67 -23.19 -17.61
CA ASN A 82 25.66 -24.09 -18.15
C ASN A 82 24.38 -24.08 -17.30
N GLU A 83 24.51 -24.07 -15.97
CA GLU A 83 23.37 -23.92 -15.04
C GLU A 83 22.67 -22.55 -15.20
N PHE A 84 23.45 -21.48 -15.39
CA PHE A 84 22.87 -20.15 -15.65
C PHE A 84 22.17 -20.09 -17.01
N TYR A 85 22.74 -20.71 -18.04
CA TYR A 85 22.13 -20.80 -19.36
C TYR A 85 20.81 -21.58 -19.32
N THR A 86 20.76 -22.74 -18.67
CA THR A 86 19.51 -23.50 -18.54
C THR A 86 18.46 -22.70 -17.77
N ALA A 87 18.85 -21.98 -16.72
CA ALA A 87 17.95 -21.09 -16.00
C ALA A 87 17.39 -19.96 -16.88
N LEU A 88 18.23 -19.33 -17.72
CA LEU A 88 17.78 -18.30 -18.66
C LEU A 88 16.84 -18.86 -19.73
N VAL A 89 17.06 -20.07 -20.25
CA VAL A 89 16.15 -20.71 -21.21
C VAL A 89 14.81 -21.04 -20.57
N VAL A 90 14.81 -21.55 -19.35
CA VAL A 90 13.57 -21.77 -18.58
C VAL A 90 12.86 -20.45 -18.34
N ALA A 91 13.60 -19.39 -18.01
CA ALA A 91 13.02 -18.07 -17.84
C ALA A 91 12.42 -17.53 -19.14
N ASP A 92 13.13 -17.61 -20.26
CA ASP A 92 12.64 -17.21 -21.58
C ASP A 92 11.35 -17.96 -21.97
N THR A 93 11.32 -19.28 -21.74
CA THR A 93 10.12 -20.10 -21.98
C THR A 93 8.94 -19.67 -21.08
N ALA A 94 9.20 -19.45 -19.79
CA ALA A 94 8.17 -18.97 -18.85
C ALA A 94 7.64 -17.59 -19.27
N LEU A 95 8.53 -16.66 -19.58
CA LEU A 95 8.19 -15.31 -20.03
C LEU A 95 7.41 -15.34 -21.36
N GLY A 96 7.79 -16.21 -22.29
CA GLY A 96 7.06 -16.45 -23.55
C GLY A 96 5.64 -16.97 -23.34
N THR A 97 5.38 -17.65 -22.21
CA THR A 97 4.03 -18.09 -21.80
C THR A 97 3.31 -17.11 -20.86
N ASN A 98 3.82 -15.88 -20.69
CA ASN A 98 3.34 -14.89 -19.72
C ASN A 98 3.32 -15.39 -18.26
N SER A 99 4.23 -16.31 -17.89
CA SER A 99 4.41 -16.80 -16.53
C SER A 99 5.70 -16.28 -15.89
N LEU A 100 5.70 -16.20 -14.56
CA LEU A 100 6.89 -15.77 -13.81
C LEU A 100 7.91 -16.90 -13.75
N PRO A 101 9.20 -16.62 -14.00
CA PRO A 101 10.25 -17.61 -13.90
C PRO A 101 10.43 -18.10 -12.44
N PRO A 102 10.56 -19.41 -12.19
CA PRO A 102 10.65 -19.97 -10.84
C PRO A 102 11.98 -19.67 -10.13
N ALA A 103 13.05 -19.37 -10.87
CA ALA A 103 14.39 -19.09 -10.33
C ALA A 103 14.79 -17.64 -10.64
N GLY A 104 14.23 -16.70 -9.88
CA GLY A 104 14.22 -15.28 -10.26
C GLY A 104 15.51 -14.48 -10.03
N ASN A 105 16.51 -14.98 -9.29
CA ASN A 105 17.80 -14.28 -9.08
C ASN A 105 18.89 -15.14 -8.39
N GLU A 106 18.54 -16.30 -7.84
CA GLU A 106 19.45 -17.08 -6.98
C GLU A 106 20.68 -17.60 -7.74
N ILE A 107 20.49 -18.09 -8.98
CA ILE A 107 21.58 -18.65 -9.80
C ILE A 107 22.50 -17.52 -10.29
N GLY A 108 21.94 -16.37 -10.66
CA GLY A 108 22.71 -15.17 -11.02
C GLY A 108 23.51 -14.61 -9.83
N ALA A 109 22.93 -14.62 -8.62
CA ALA A 109 23.62 -14.22 -7.40
C ALA A 109 24.78 -15.17 -7.06
N ARG A 110 24.59 -16.49 -7.21
CA ARG A 110 25.68 -17.48 -7.05
C ARG A 110 26.79 -17.28 -8.07
N LEU A 111 26.45 -17.05 -9.35
CA LEU A 111 27.44 -16.78 -10.39
C LEU A 111 28.27 -15.52 -10.07
N LYS A 112 27.62 -14.46 -9.57
CA LYS A 112 28.30 -13.22 -9.15
C LYS A 112 29.21 -13.43 -7.94
N LEU A 113 28.80 -14.25 -6.98
CA LEU A 113 29.61 -14.58 -5.79
C LEU A 113 30.86 -15.37 -6.17
N GLU A 114 30.74 -16.37 -7.05
CA GLU A 114 31.90 -17.12 -7.56
C GLU A 114 32.79 -16.27 -8.47
N ALA A 115 32.20 -15.40 -9.31
CA ALA A 115 32.96 -14.45 -10.11
C ALA A 115 33.85 -13.53 -9.26
N GLY A 116 33.40 -13.15 -8.06
CA GLY A 116 34.17 -12.32 -7.13
C GLY A 116 35.47 -12.96 -6.62
N LYS A 117 35.60 -14.29 -6.71
CA LYS A 117 36.81 -15.03 -6.30
C LYS A 117 37.85 -15.14 -7.41
N LEU A 118 37.51 -14.79 -8.65
CA LEU A 118 38.36 -14.98 -9.81
C LEU A 118 39.17 -13.70 -10.14
N PRO A 119 40.37 -13.82 -10.72
CA PRO A 119 41.11 -12.68 -11.25
C PRO A 119 40.45 -12.12 -12.52
N ALA A 120 40.83 -10.89 -12.89
CA ALA A 120 40.49 -10.35 -14.21
C ALA A 120 41.18 -11.21 -15.30
N PRO A 121 40.53 -11.47 -16.45
CA PRO A 121 39.27 -10.88 -16.93
C PRO A 121 38.00 -11.66 -16.53
N PHE A 122 38.11 -12.86 -15.98
CA PHE A 122 36.95 -13.74 -15.71
C PHE A 122 35.93 -13.11 -14.77
N ARG A 123 36.38 -12.44 -13.71
CA ARG A 123 35.51 -11.71 -12.79
C ARG A 123 34.60 -10.71 -13.50
N GLU A 124 35.16 -9.92 -14.41
CA GLU A 124 34.42 -8.86 -15.11
C GLU A 124 33.39 -9.46 -16.07
N VAL A 125 33.79 -10.45 -16.87
CA VAL A 125 32.90 -11.13 -17.82
C VAL A 125 31.76 -11.85 -17.10
N LEU A 126 32.05 -12.63 -16.06
CA LEU A 126 31.03 -13.39 -15.34
C LEU A 126 30.08 -12.48 -14.54
N THR A 127 30.60 -11.38 -13.97
CA THR A 127 29.75 -10.38 -13.30
C THR A 127 28.86 -9.64 -14.31
N ALA A 128 29.39 -9.26 -15.47
CA ALA A 128 28.62 -8.62 -16.53
C ALA A 128 27.55 -9.56 -17.11
N LEU A 129 27.86 -10.84 -17.28
CA LEU A 129 26.90 -11.85 -17.73
C LEU A 129 25.77 -12.06 -16.70
N ALA A 130 26.14 -12.21 -15.42
CA ALA A 130 25.17 -12.39 -14.33
C ALA A 130 24.24 -11.18 -14.20
N THR A 131 24.77 -9.96 -14.26
CA THR A 131 24.00 -8.72 -14.14
C THR A 131 23.10 -8.49 -15.35
N SER A 132 23.64 -8.56 -16.57
CA SER A 132 22.84 -8.35 -17.79
C SER A 132 21.73 -9.40 -17.96
N GLY A 133 22.00 -10.67 -17.64
CA GLY A 133 20.99 -11.73 -17.65
C GLY A 133 19.90 -11.50 -16.60
N ALA A 134 20.29 -11.16 -15.36
CA ALA A 134 19.34 -10.86 -14.29
C ALA A 134 18.49 -9.63 -14.59
N GLU A 135 19.08 -8.55 -15.14
CA GLU A 135 18.36 -7.34 -15.51
C GLU A 135 17.32 -7.59 -16.60
N LYS A 136 17.65 -8.36 -17.66
CA LYS A 136 16.68 -8.69 -18.71
C LYS A 136 15.51 -9.51 -18.17
N VAL A 137 15.78 -10.51 -17.32
CA VAL A 137 14.72 -11.32 -16.69
C VAL A 137 13.88 -10.48 -15.73
N ALA A 138 14.51 -9.59 -14.95
CA ALA A 138 13.82 -8.66 -14.06
C ALA A 138 12.92 -7.67 -14.82
N GLN A 139 13.38 -7.14 -15.95
CA GLN A 139 12.58 -6.25 -16.81
C GLN A 139 11.38 -6.99 -17.41
N ALA A 140 11.61 -8.17 -18.00
CA ALA A 140 10.52 -8.94 -18.60
C ALA A 140 9.49 -9.43 -17.56
N SER A 141 9.94 -9.81 -16.36
CA SER A 141 9.03 -10.16 -15.26
C SER A 141 8.27 -8.94 -14.73
N ALA A 142 8.90 -7.76 -14.67
CA ALA A 142 8.23 -6.50 -14.33
C ALA A 142 7.08 -6.21 -15.31
N ASP A 143 7.30 -6.38 -16.62
CA ASP A 143 6.28 -6.17 -17.64
C ASP A 143 5.07 -7.11 -17.48
N ILE A 144 5.33 -8.39 -17.16
CA ILE A 144 4.25 -9.35 -16.89
C ILE A 144 3.48 -8.95 -15.64
N LEU A 145 4.18 -8.62 -14.55
CA LEU A 145 3.55 -8.17 -13.31
C LEU A 145 2.73 -6.90 -13.51
N HIS A 146 3.23 -5.97 -14.32
CA HIS A 146 2.51 -4.75 -14.68
C HIS A 146 1.21 -5.06 -15.43
N LYS A 147 1.25 -5.94 -16.43
CA LYS A 147 0.03 -6.39 -17.14
C LYS A 147 -0.94 -7.11 -16.21
N GLN A 148 -0.45 -7.99 -15.34
CA GLN A 148 -1.29 -8.69 -14.37
C GLN A 148 -1.90 -7.71 -13.35
N ALA A 149 -1.13 -6.74 -12.86
CA ALA A 149 -1.58 -5.70 -11.97
C ALA A 149 -2.64 -4.81 -12.63
N GLN A 150 -2.48 -4.45 -13.92
CA GLN A 150 -3.49 -3.74 -14.70
C GLN A 150 -4.81 -4.52 -14.75
N VAL A 151 -4.79 -5.82 -15.04
CA VAL A 151 -6.02 -6.63 -15.06
C VAL A 151 -6.70 -6.66 -13.68
N GLN A 152 -5.93 -6.77 -12.59
CA GLN A 152 -6.48 -6.70 -11.24
C GLN A 152 -7.05 -5.31 -10.92
N PHE A 153 -6.36 -4.26 -11.32
CA PHE A 153 -6.80 -2.88 -11.17
C PHE A 153 -8.11 -2.63 -11.93
N ASP A 154 -8.19 -3.02 -13.20
CA ASP A 154 -9.39 -2.90 -14.02
C ASP A 154 -10.56 -3.67 -13.42
N ARG A 155 -10.30 -4.84 -12.84
CA ARG A 155 -11.30 -5.60 -12.09
C ARG A 155 -11.80 -4.82 -10.88
N ILE A 156 -10.91 -4.24 -10.06
CA ILE A 156 -11.30 -3.43 -8.89
C ILE A 156 -12.13 -2.23 -9.32
N MET A 157 -11.70 -1.51 -10.37
CA MET A 157 -12.42 -0.35 -10.89
C MET A 157 -13.77 -0.71 -11.51
N GLY A 158 -13.86 -1.85 -12.20
CA GLY A 158 -15.13 -2.39 -12.70
C GLY A 158 -16.10 -2.74 -11.57
N GLN A 159 -15.62 -3.39 -10.51
CA GLN A 159 -16.45 -3.67 -9.33
C GLN A 159 -16.88 -2.38 -8.61
N LEU A 160 -16.02 -1.36 -8.53
CA LEU A 160 -16.37 -0.07 -7.96
C LEU A 160 -17.55 0.56 -8.71
N ALA A 161 -17.45 0.61 -10.04
CA ALA A 161 -18.47 1.22 -10.87
C ALA A 161 -19.83 0.53 -10.70
N GLN A 162 -19.83 -0.81 -10.75
CA GLN A 162 -21.07 -1.61 -10.69
C GLN A 162 -21.67 -1.70 -9.30
N GLN A 163 -20.86 -1.96 -8.27
CA GLN A 163 -21.35 -2.22 -6.92
C GLN A 163 -21.63 -0.93 -6.13
N VAL A 164 -20.86 0.14 -6.35
CA VAL A 164 -20.96 1.37 -5.56
C VAL A 164 -21.37 2.56 -6.41
N GLY A 165 -20.69 2.79 -7.53
CA GLY A 165 -20.89 3.97 -8.38
C GLY A 165 -22.31 4.09 -8.92
N ASP A 166 -22.81 3.05 -9.59
CA ASP A 166 -24.14 3.03 -10.21
C ASP A 166 -25.31 3.15 -9.22
N PRO A 167 -25.38 2.40 -8.10
CA PRO A 167 -26.44 2.59 -7.11
C PRO A 167 -26.34 3.96 -6.42
N CYS A 168 -25.13 4.42 -6.10
CA CYS A 168 -24.93 5.73 -5.50
C CYS A 168 -25.42 6.86 -6.43
N ARG A 169 -25.03 6.86 -7.71
CA ARG A 169 -25.45 7.90 -8.66
C ARG A 169 -26.95 7.94 -8.87
N ARG A 170 -27.59 6.78 -8.94
CA ARG A 170 -29.05 6.70 -9.17
C ARG A 170 -29.86 7.12 -7.95
N GLY A 171 -29.43 6.69 -6.76
CA GLY A 171 -30.20 6.83 -5.52
C GLY A 171 -29.86 8.04 -4.66
N VAL A 172 -28.63 8.55 -4.76
CA VAL A 172 -28.05 9.51 -3.80
C VAL A 172 -27.61 10.80 -4.48
N GLU A 173 -26.84 10.70 -5.57
CA GLU A 173 -26.25 11.88 -6.21
C GLU A 173 -27.32 12.80 -6.82
N GLY A 174 -27.13 14.11 -6.68
CA GLY A 174 -28.04 15.13 -7.24
C GLY A 174 -29.41 15.20 -6.57
N ARG A 175 -29.62 14.52 -5.44
CA ARG A 175 -30.89 14.51 -4.68
C ARG A 175 -30.71 15.13 -3.30
N TYR A 176 -31.79 15.59 -2.71
CA TYR A 176 -31.80 16.02 -1.32
C TYR A 176 -31.61 14.81 -0.38
N PRO A 177 -30.76 14.89 0.66
CA PRO A 177 -30.11 16.09 1.24
C PRO A 177 -28.70 16.43 0.70
N PHE A 178 -28.23 15.76 -0.35
CA PHE A 178 -26.88 15.96 -0.92
C PHE A 178 -26.78 17.20 -1.80
N ALA A 179 -27.88 17.53 -2.46
CA ALA A 179 -28.08 18.74 -3.24
C ALA A 179 -29.36 19.47 -2.78
N ALA A 180 -29.36 20.80 -2.83
CA ALA A 180 -30.51 21.64 -2.47
C ALA A 180 -31.56 21.63 -3.59
N VAL A 181 -32.20 20.48 -3.81
CA VAL A 181 -33.21 20.24 -4.85
C VAL A 181 -34.52 19.74 -4.24
N ALA A 182 -35.61 19.73 -5.01
CA ALA A 182 -36.92 19.27 -4.56
C ALA A 182 -37.04 17.72 -4.51
N GLN A 183 -36.23 17.01 -5.30
CA GLN A 183 -36.28 15.55 -5.35
C GLN A 183 -35.46 14.93 -4.22
N ASP A 184 -36.08 14.04 -3.45
CA ASP A 184 -35.44 13.35 -2.33
C ASP A 184 -34.72 12.07 -2.76
N ALA A 185 -33.62 11.76 -2.08
CA ALA A 185 -33.05 10.41 -2.03
C ALA A 185 -33.95 9.52 -1.18
N SER A 186 -34.18 8.27 -1.60
CA SER A 186 -34.93 7.33 -0.76
C SER A 186 -34.08 6.90 0.45
N ILE A 187 -34.71 6.59 1.59
CA ILE A 187 -33.99 6.06 2.76
C ILE A 187 -33.38 4.69 2.45
N ASP A 188 -34.02 3.90 1.59
CA ASP A 188 -33.53 2.59 1.17
C ASP A 188 -32.24 2.72 0.35
N ASP A 189 -32.21 3.60 -0.65
CA ASP A 189 -30.99 3.87 -1.45
C ASP A 189 -29.87 4.42 -0.56
N PHE A 190 -30.21 5.35 0.34
CA PHE A 190 -29.27 5.90 1.32
C PHE A 190 -28.68 4.78 2.22
N THR A 191 -29.54 3.87 2.70
CA THR A 191 -29.13 2.71 3.51
C THR A 191 -28.26 1.74 2.72
N GLN A 192 -28.62 1.43 1.48
CA GLN A 192 -27.85 0.52 0.62
C GLN A 192 -26.43 1.04 0.35
N VAL A 193 -26.24 2.36 0.26
CA VAL A 193 -24.93 2.96 -0.02
C VAL A 193 -24.09 3.09 1.25
N PHE A 194 -24.66 3.62 2.33
CA PHE A 194 -23.88 4.12 3.48
C PHE A 194 -23.91 3.24 4.73
N ALA A 195 -24.88 2.32 4.88
CA ALA A 195 -24.98 1.51 6.10
C ALA A 195 -23.73 0.64 6.33
N VAL A 196 -23.60 0.07 7.54
CA VAL A 196 -22.63 -0.99 7.81
C VAL A 196 -22.97 -2.21 6.94
N GLY A 197 -21.99 -2.67 6.16
CA GLY A 197 -22.23 -3.68 5.11
C GLY A 197 -23.03 -3.18 3.91
N GLY A 198 -23.19 -1.87 3.74
CA GLY A 198 -23.64 -1.25 2.50
C GLY A 198 -22.55 -1.25 1.43
N ALA A 199 -22.90 -0.82 0.22
CA ALA A 199 -22.05 -0.88 -0.96
C ALA A 199 -20.66 -0.24 -0.74
N ALA A 200 -20.60 0.96 -0.16
CA ALA A 200 -19.33 1.66 0.04
C ALA A 200 -18.43 0.95 1.08
N ASP A 201 -19.03 0.44 2.16
CA ASP A 201 -18.32 -0.23 3.24
C ASP A 201 -17.82 -1.62 2.82
N GLU A 202 -18.68 -2.42 2.18
CA GLU A 202 -18.32 -3.75 1.69
C GLU A 202 -17.21 -3.68 0.63
N PHE A 203 -17.34 -2.75 -0.32
CA PHE A 203 -16.31 -2.54 -1.33
C PHE A 203 -14.97 -2.13 -0.69
N PHE A 204 -14.99 -1.14 0.22
CA PHE A 204 -13.78 -0.68 0.87
C PHE A 204 -13.11 -1.82 1.66
N ALA A 205 -13.86 -2.53 2.50
CA ALA A 205 -13.34 -3.62 3.31
C ALA A 205 -12.73 -4.75 2.47
N LYS A 206 -13.36 -5.08 1.33
CA LYS A 206 -12.95 -6.20 0.48
C LYS A 206 -11.82 -5.87 -0.49
N TYR A 207 -11.84 -4.68 -1.10
CA TYR A 207 -10.97 -4.33 -2.23
C TYR A 207 -9.93 -3.26 -1.92
N LEU A 208 -10.17 -2.36 -0.95
CA LEU A 208 -9.26 -1.22 -0.69
C LEU A 208 -8.53 -1.33 0.64
N ALA A 209 -9.12 -1.91 1.67
CA ALA A 209 -8.56 -1.98 3.02
C ALA A 209 -7.13 -2.58 3.09
N PRO A 210 -6.75 -3.59 2.30
CA PRO A 210 -5.37 -4.08 2.29
C PRO A 210 -4.34 -3.04 1.81
N TYR A 211 -4.77 -2.12 0.95
CA TYR A 211 -3.92 -1.19 0.21
C TYR A 211 -3.94 0.24 0.78
N VAL A 212 -4.84 0.53 1.71
CA VAL A 212 -5.06 1.88 2.26
C VAL A 212 -4.60 1.94 3.72
N ASP A 213 -3.90 3.01 4.07
CA ASP A 213 -3.60 3.40 5.43
C ASP A 213 -4.72 4.34 5.93
N THR A 214 -5.50 3.84 6.90
CA THR A 214 -6.61 4.59 7.53
C THR A 214 -6.22 5.23 8.87
N SER A 215 -4.96 5.04 9.30
CA SER A 215 -4.45 5.62 10.56
C SER A 215 -4.08 7.10 10.41
N ALA A 216 -3.67 7.51 9.21
CA ALA A 216 -3.40 8.90 8.87
C ALA A 216 -4.65 9.63 8.37
N ARG A 217 -4.72 10.96 8.60
CA ARG A 217 -5.70 11.86 7.96
C ARG A 217 -4.96 12.93 7.16
N PRO A 218 -5.22 13.10 5.85
CA PRO A 218 -6.16 12.32 5.02
C PRO A 218 -5.74 10.86 4.81
N TRP A 219 -6.70 10.00 4.47
CA TRP A 219 -6.42 8.59 4.11
C TRP A 219 -5.52 8.53 2.87
N ARG A 220 -4.57 7.60 2.86
CA ARG A 220 -3.61 7.46 1.76
C ARG A 220 -3.40 5.99 1.40
N TYR A 221 -3.03 5.73 0.15
CA TYR A 221 -2.55 4.41 -0.23
C TYR A 221 -1.21 4.11 0.44
N LYS A 222 -0.99 2.85 0.79
CA LYS A 222 0.30 2.36 1.28
C LYS A 222 1.34 2.48 0.17
N SER A 223 2.59 2.76 0.54
CA SER A 223 3.70 2.81 -0.43
C SER A 223 4.29 1.42 -0.63
N ALA A 224 4.55 1.05 -1.88
CA ALA A 224 5.28 -0.18 -2.22
C ALA A 224 6.72 -0.16 -1.68
N ASP A 225 7.30 1.03 -1.56
CA ASP A 225 8.69 1.26 -1.12
C ASP A 225 8.80 1.67 0.35
N ALA A 226 7.69 1.68 1.11
CA ALA A 226 7.76 2.01 2.53
C ALA A 226 8.53 0.90 3.27
N PRO A 227 9.61 1.24 4.01
CA PRO A 227 10.12 0.35 5.04
C PRO A 227 8.95 0.01 5.94
N ALA A 228 8.73 -1.27 6.25
CA ALA A 228 7.78 -1.65 7.27
C ALA A 228 8.13 -0.87 8.55
N ASP A 229 7.27 0.07 8.94
CA ASP A 229 7.45 0.77 10.22
C ASP A 229 7.50 -0.30 11.32
N PRO A 230 8.46 -0.21 12.26
CA PRO A 230 8.57 -1.18 13.34
C PRO A 230 7.44 -0.88 14.33
N ALA A 231 6.26 -1.45 14.10
CA ALA A 231 5.25 -1.55 15.13
C ALA A 231 5.66 -2.66 16.11
N ASP A 232 6.07 -2.19 17.29
CA ASP A 232 6.41 -2.90 18.53
C ASP A 232 7.65 -3.80 18.53
N GLY A 233 8.49 -3.50 19.52
CA GLY A 233 9.79 -4.12 19.72
C GLY A 233 9.70 -5.57 20.15
N GLY A 234 10.56 -6.38 19.55
CA GLY A 234 10.77 -7.76 19.97
C GLY A 234 11.47 -8.59 18.92
N SER A 235 12.77 -8.81 19.14
CA SER A 235 13.66 -9.76 18.45
C SER A 235 14.12 -9.42 17.03
N GLN A 236 15.45 -9.33 16.90
CA GLN A 236 16.21 -9.35 15.66
C GLN A 236 15.89 -10.64 14.89
N ALA A 237 14.86 -10.61 14.05
CA ALA A 237 14.76 -11.52 12.94
C ALA A 237 15.65 -10.99 11.82
N LEU A 238 16.54 -11.87 11.33
CA LEU A 238 17.38 -11.69 10.15
C LEU A 238 16.62 -10.87 9.10
N GLN A 239 17.17 -9.70 8.77
CA GLN A 239 16.74 -8.89 7.64
C GLN A 239 16.89 -9.75 6.40
N GLN A 240 15.79 -10.41 6.03
CA GLN A 240 15.62 -10.89 4.67
C GLN A 240 15.75 -9.65 3.80
N PRO A 241 16.56 -9.67 2.74
CA PRO A 241 16.58 -8.57 1.80
C PRO A 241 15.13 -8.39 1.36
N VAL A 242 14.57 -7.21 1.62
CA VAL A 242 13.32 -6.76 1.01
C VAL A 242 13.45 -7.16 -0.45
N ALA A 243 12.53 -7.98 -0.96
CA ALA A 243 12.56 -8.37 -2.35
C ALA A 243 12.48 -7.07 -3.17
N THR A 244 13.64 -6.56 -3.58
CA THR A 244 13.81 -5.32 -4.36
C THR A 244 13.40 -5.53 -5.81
N GLY A 245 12.88 -6.71 -6.13
CA GLY A 245 12.24 -7.01 -7.39
C GLY A 245 10.80 -6.51 -7.44
N PRO A 246 10.25 -6.33 -8.66
CA PRO A 246 8.84 -6.01 -8.84
C PRO A 246 7.98 -7.10 -8.19
N THR A 247 7.03 -6.70 -7.35
CA THR A 247 5.99 -7.60 -6.82
C THR A 247 4.65 -7.19 -7.40
N LEU A 248 3.75 -8.17 -7.59
CA LEU A 248 2.40 -7.88 -8.07
C LEU A 248 1.69 -6.85 -7.16
N LEU A 249 1.86 -6.99 -5.85
CA LEU A 249 1.34 -6.07 -4.86
C LEU A 249 1.90 -4.65 -5.02
N GLY A 250 3.22 -4.53 -5.18
CA GLY A 250 3.87 -3.23 -5.35
C GLY A 250 3.42 -2.53 -6.63
N GLU A 251 3.30 -3.29 -7.72
CA GLU A 251 2.86 -2.76 -9.01
C GLU A 251 1.37 -2.34 -8.99
N LEU A 252 0.52 -3.12 -8.32
CA LEU A 252 -0.87 -2.75 -8.09
C LEU A 252 -1.01 -1.50 -7.20
N LEU A 253 -0.19 -1.37 -6.15
CA LEU A 253 -0.16 -0.18 -5.29
C LEU A 253 0.21 1.08 -6.09
N LYS A 254 1.20 0.99 -6.99
CA LYS A 254 1.55 2.11 -7.88
C LYS A 254 0.38 2.52 -8.77
N LEU A 255 -0.32 1.55 -9.38
CA LEU A 255 -1.50 1.83 -10.21
C LEU A 255 -2.64 2.47 -9.40
N LEU A 256 -2.90 1.97 -8.19
CA LEU A 256 -3.90 2.56 -7.28
C LEU A 256 -3.54 3.98 -6.85
N GLN A 257 -2.27 4.27 -6.60
CA GLN A 257 -1.82 5.63 -6.28
C GLN A 257 -1.99 6.61 -7.44
N GLN A 258 -1.80 6.16 -8.68
CA GLN A 258 -1.86 7.01 -9.87
C GLN A 258 -3.28 7.19 -10.41
N GLY A 259 -4.13 6.16 -10.30
CA GLY A 259 -5.45 6.14 -10.94
C GLY A 259 -6.57 5.50 -10.12
N GLY A 260 -6.31 5.12 -8.87
CA GLY A 260 -7.32 4.55 -7.98
C GLY A 260 -8.41 5.54 -7.59
N PRO A 261 -9.48 5.07 -6.93
CA PRO A 261 -10.57 5.92 -6.50
C PRO A 261 -10.16 6.91 -5.40
N GLU A 262 -10.82 8.07 -5.36
CA GLU A 262 -10.58 9.07 -4.33
C GLU A 262 -10.95 8.52 -2.95
N LEU A 263 -9.95 8.40 -2.07
CA LEU A 263 -10.12 7.85 -0.72
C LEU A 263 -10.97 8.75 0.18
N GLU A 264 -10.99 10.05 -0.10
CA GLU A 264 -11.80 11.03 0.62
C GLU A 264 -13.30 10.72 0.52
N THR A 265 -13.78 10.22 -0.62
CA THR A 265 -15.18 9.81 -0.78
C THR A 265 -15.55 8.68 0.17
N PHE A 266 -14.67 7.69 0.34
CA PHE A 266 -14.90 6.58 1.29
C PHE A 266 -14.80 7.03 2.74
N TYR A 267 -13.88 7.95 3.02
CA TYR A 267 -13.77 8.58 4.33
C TYR A 267 -15.07 9.32 4.70
N ARG A 268 -15.60 10.15 3.79
CA ARG A 268 -16.88 10.85 3.97
C ARG A 268 -18.06 9.88 4.07
N ALA A 269 -18.08 8.82 3.28
CA ALA A 269 -19.11 7.78 3.38
C ALA A 269 -19.11 7.12 4.78
N ARG A 270 -17.92 6.85 5.35
CA ARG A 270 -17.78 6.40 6.74
C ARG A 270 -18.28 7.45 7.73
N GLN A 271 -17.98 8.73 7.53
CA GLN A 271 -18.51 9.79 8.41
C GLN A 271 -20.05 9.87 8.36
N ILE A 272 -20.65 9.81 7.17
CA ILE A 272 -22.12 9.76 7.00
C ILE A 272 -22.68 8.56 7.76
N ARG A 273 -22.07 7.38 7.58
CA ARG A 273 -22.46 6.16 8.28
C ARG A 273 -22.45 6.35 9.80
N ASP A 274 -21.34 6.83 10.33
CA ASP A 274 -21.11 6.96 11.77
C ASP A 274 -22.02 8.02 12.40
N LEU A 275 -22.64 8.91 11.61
CA LEU A 275 -23.66 9.87 12.05
C LEU A 275 -25.09 9.31 12.00
N PHE A 276 -25.47 8.65 10.91
CA PHE A 276 -26.87 8.27 10.62
C PHE A 276 -27.22 6.82 10.95
N PHE A 277 -26.21 5.95 11.11
CA PHE A 277 -26.36 4.51 11.34
C PHE A 277 -25.67 4.10 12.64
N ARG A 278 -26.12 4.68 13.75
CA ARG A 278 -25.51 4.49 15.07
C ARG A 278 -26.18 3.39 15.88
N ASP A 279 -27.47 3.22 15.65
CA ASP A 279 -28.28 2.19 16.28
C ASP A 279 -28.33 0.92 15.41
N ALA A 280 -28.85 -0.18 15.99
CA ALA A 280 -29.09 -1.45 15.30
C ALA A 280 -27.87 -2.00 14.54
N ALA A 281 -26.68 -1.95 15.16
CA ALA A 281 -25.40 -2.37 14.57
C ALA A 281 -25.06 -1.66 13.25
N GLY A 282 -25.60 -0.45 13.05
CA GLY A 282 -25.38 0.39 11.88
C GLY A 282 -26.05 -0.08 10.60
N LYS A 283 -27.08 -0.92 10.71
CA LYS A 283 -27.85 -1.43 9.56
C LYS A 283 -29.14 -0.67 9.29
N LYS A 284 -29.61 0.16 10.24
CA LYS A 284 -30.85 0.92 10.10
C LYS A 284 -30.57 2.40 10.26
N PHE A 285 -31.16 3.18 9.37
CA PHE A 285 -31.23 4.62 9.48
C PHE A 285 -32.13 5.00 10.66
N ALA A 286 -31.52 5.50 11.73
CA ALA A 286 -32.22 5.97 12.91
C ALA A 286 -31.32 6.88 13.73
N TRP A 287 -31.87 8.00 14.19
CA TRP A 287 -31.18 8.92 15.07
C TRP A 287 -32.16 9.63 16.00
N LYS A 288 -31.62 10.12 17.12
CA LYS A 288 -32.38 10.75 18.19
C LYS A 288 -31.82 12.13 18.48
N LEU A 289 -32.71 13.04 18.86
CA LEU A 289 -32.36 14.41 19.21
C LEU A 289 -33.30 14.94 20.28
N ASP A 290 -32.79 15.82 21.14
CA ASP A 290 -33.60 16.60 22.05
C ASP A 290 -34.00 17.91 21.39
N LEU A 291 -35.30 18.20 21.40
CA LEU A 291 -35.88 19.45 20.93
C LEU A 291 -36.34 20.28 22.13
N LYS A 292 -36.01 21.57 22.15
CA LYS A 292 -36.47 22.52 23.17
C LYS A 292 -36.94 23.81 22.51
N VAL A 293 -38.08 24.33 22.95
CA VAL A 293 -38.51 25.69 22.59
C VAL A 293 -37.84 26.64 23.58
N ILE A 294 -36.88 27.42 23.10
CA ILE A 294 -36.08 28.35 23.91
C ILE A 294 -36.76 29.71 23.99
N GLU A 295 -37.34 30.16 22.88
CA GLU A 295 -38.03 31.43 22.78
C GLU A 295 -39.30 31.25 21.96
N LEU A 296 -40.39 31.87 22.40
CA LEU A 296 -41.64 31.93 21.65
C LEU A 296 -42.19 33.36 21.76
N ASP A 297 -42.58 33.94 20.65
CA ASP A 297 -43.23 35.25 20.62
C ASP A 297 -44.50 35.24 21.50
N PRO A 298 -44.72 36.25 22.36
CA PRO A 298 -45.86 36.29 23.27
C PRO A 298 -47.22 36.31 22.56
N THR A 299 -47.27 36.71 21.29
CA THR A 299 -48.49 36.68 20.48
C THR A 299 -48.83 35.27 19.96
N ILE A 300 -47.91 34.30 20.08
CA ILE A 300 -48.19 32.88 19.84
C ILE A 300 -48.61 32.27 21.18
N THR A 301 -49.88 31.85 21.29
CA THR A 301 -50.44 31.24 22.50
C THR A 301 -49.88 29.85 22.74
N ASP A 302 -49.77 29.05 21.67
CA ASP A 302 -49.15 27.75 21.72
C ASP A 302 -48.51 27.36 20.39
N LEU A 303 -47.38 26.66 20.49
CA LEU A 303 -46.67 26.07 19.37
C LEU A 303 -46.89 24.56 19.39
N LEU A 304 -47.52 24.04 18.34
CA LEU A 304 -47.70 22.62 18.10
C LEU A 304 -46.57 22.11 17.22
N ILE A 305 -45.87 21.09 17.69
CA ILE A 305 -44.77 20.43 16.99
C ILE A 305 -45.21 18.98 16.76
N ASP A 306 -45.27 18.51 15.52
CA ASP A 306 -45.50 17.09 15.18
C ASP A 306 -44.34 16.61 14.29
N ILE A 307 -43.48 15.76 14.84
CA ILE A 307 -42.39 15.12 14.10
C ILE A 307 -42.75 13.65 13.89
N ASP A 308 -43.29 13.34 12.71
CA ASP A 308 -43.64 11.99 12.28
C ASP A 308 -44.54 11.21 13.26
N GLY A 309 -45.50 11.91 13.88
CA GLY A 309 -46.43 11.37 14.87
C GLY A 309 -45.99 11.55 16.32
N GLN A 310 -44.80 12.09 16.57
CA GLN A 310 -44.33 12.48 17.90
C GLN A 310 -44.63 13.96 18.13
N GLY A 311 -45.65 14.23 18.96
CA GLY A 311 -46.17 15.58 19.17
C GLY A 311 -45.73 16.25 20.48
N LEU A 312 -45.46 17.56 20.44
CA LEU A 312 -45.31 18.43 21.61
C LEU A 312 -46.17 19.69 21.43
N ARG A 313 -46.96 20.02 22.45
CA ARG A 313 -47.63 21.32 22.57
C ARG A 313 -46.90 22.17 23.61
N TYR A 314 -46.32 23.28 23.18
CA TYR A 314 -45.62 24.22 24.06
C TYR A 314 -46.45 25.50 24.26
N VAL A 315 -46.65 25.91 25.51
CA VAL A 315 -47.55 27.02 25.91
C VAL A 315 -46.84 27.94 26.92
N HIS A 316 -45.74 28.59 26.52
CA HIS A 316 -44.92 29.46 27.40
C HIS A 316 -44.55 28.83 28.76
N GLY A 317 -44.40 27.51 28.78
CA GLY A 317 -44.09 26.72 29.97
C GLY A 317 -42.59 26.66 30.26
N PRO A 318 -42.17 25.92 31.29
CA PRO A 318 -40.75 25.66 31.51
C PRO A 318 -40.13 24.99 30.29
N VAL A 319 -38.90 25.37 29.94
CA VAL A 319 -38.16 24.75 28.84
C VAL A 319 -37.83 23.31 29.22
N GLN A 320 -38.48 22.35 28.57
CA GLN A 320 -38.28 20.91 28.79
C GLN A 320 -37.77 20.25 27.51
N PRO A 321 -36.81 19.31 27.59
CA PRO A 321 -36.37 18.53 26.44
C PRO A 321 -37.47 17.57 25.97
N PHE A 322 -37.76 17.61 24.69
CA PHE A 322 -38.61 16.65 23.99
C PHE A 322 -37.74 15.76 23.12
N LEU A 323 -37.61 14.49 23.51
CA LEU A 323 -36.83 13.50 22.77
C LEU A 323 -37.59 13.08 21.51
N VAL A 324 -37.00 13.34 20.35
CA VAL A 324 -37.52 12.97 19.04
C VAL A 324 -36.66 11.86 18.44
N THR A 325 -37.29 10.83 17.91
CA THR A 325 -36.63 9.81 17.09
C THR A 325 -37.00 9.99 15.62
N TRP A 326 -36.02 9.95 14.71
CA TRP A 326 -36.25 10.00 13.26
C TRP A 326 -35.62 8.79 12.57
N PRO A 327 -36.33 8.06 11.70
CA PRO A 327 -37.78 8.12 11.44
C PRO A 327 -38.62 7.83 12.69
N GLY A 328 -39.81 8.41 12.77
CA GLY A 328 -40.75 8.20 13.88
C GLY A 328 -41.73 7.05 13.62
N PRO A 329 -42.80 6.95 14.44
CA PRO A 329 -43.81 5.90 14.32
C PRO A 329 -44.58 5.88 12.99
N ARG A 330 -44.60 7.00 12.25
CA ARG A 330 -45.29 7.11 10.95
C ARG A 330 -44.36 6.87 9.75
N GLY A 331 -43.14 6.38 9.96
CA GLY A 331 -42.25 5.92 8.90
C GLY A 331 -41.39 7.03 8.25
N GLY A 332 -41.31 8.20 8.86
CA GLY A 332 -40.42 9.30 8.46
C GLY A 332 -40.92 10.09 7.26
N THR A 333 -42.21 10.43 7.24
CA THR A 333 -42.85 11.02 6.06
C THR A 333 -43.24 12.48 6.21
N THR A 334 -43.42 12.97 7.44
CA THR A 334 -43.96 14.30 7.70
C THR A 334 -43.31 14.96 8.92
N ALA A 335 -43.15 16.28 8.86
CA ALA A 335 -42.77 17.10 10.00
C ALA A 335 -43.48 18.45 9.91
N GLU A 336 -44.14 18.87 10.99
CA GLU A 336 -45.00 20.05 11.04
C GLU A 336 -44.76 20.90 12.30
N LEU A 337 -44.75 22.22 12.11
CA LEU A 337 -44.85 23.22 13.17
C LEU A 337 -46.05 24.12 12.91
N THR A 338 -46.90 24.32 13.91
CA THR A 338 -48.07 25.19 13.82
C THR A 338 -48.09 26.18 15.00
N ALA A 339 -48.13 27.47 14.69
CA ALA A 339 -48.26 28.55 15.66
C ALA A 339 -49.72 29.01 15.78
N ASN A 340 -50.27 28.98 16.99
CA ASN A 340 -51.61 29.48 17.29
C ASN A 340 -51.55 30.87 17.98
N PRO A 341 -52.49 31.79 17.72
CA PRO A 341 -53.56 31.72 16.72
C PRO A 341 -52.99 31.73 15.30
N ARG A 342 -53.69 31.03 14.40
CA ARG A 342 -53.34 30.98 12.97
C ARG A 342 -53.82 32.27 12.31
N ILE A 343 -52.90 33.17 12.01
CA ILE A 343 -53.20 34.43 11.31
C ILE A 343 -53.48 34.13 9.84
N SER A 344 -52.70 33.25 9.24
CA SER A 344 -52.92 32.72 7.90
C SER A 344 -52.50 31.25 7.84
N PRO A 345 -53.30 30.35 7.23
CA PRO A 345 -52.96 28.93 7.15
C PRO A 345 -51.60 28.66 6.50
N ALA A 346 -51.20 29.46 5.51
CA ALA A 346 -49.97 29.23 4.74
C ALA A 346 -48.68 29.60 5.49
N THR A 347 -48.79 30.43 6.52
CA THR A 347 -47.66 31.10 7.19
C THR A 347 -47.63 30.84 8.69
N SER A 348 -48.77 30.49 9.29
CA SER A 348 -48.85 29.99 10.66
C SER A 348 -48.54 28.49 10.78
N THR A 349 -48.52 27.75 9.66
CA THR A 349 -48.17 26.32 9.63
C THR A 349 -47.00 26.09 8.66
N LEU A 350 -45.90 25.55 9.18
CA LEU A 350 -44.74 25.10 8.43
C LEU A 350 -44.77 23.57 8.37
N ILE A 351 -45.02 23.02 7.19
CA ILE A 351 -45.07 21.56 6.97
C ILE A 351 -44.04 21.12 5.93
N ALA A 352 -43.38 20.00 6.16
CA ALA A 352 -42.53 19.32 5.19
C ALA A 352 -42.96 17.87 5.05
N ASN A 353 -42.82 17.34 3.83
CA ASN A 353 -43.18 15.97 3.48
C ASN A 353 -42.00 15.27 2.79
N GLY A 354 -42.01 13.94 2.81
CA GLY A 354 -41.00 13.10 2.18
C GLY A 354 -40.06 12.40 3.17
N PRO A 355 -39.20 11.50 2.69
CA PRO A 355 -38.27 10.71 3.52
C PRO A 355 -37.31 11.57 4.36
N TRP A 356 -37.10 12.83 3.97
CA TRP A 356 -36.27 13.78 4.70
C TRP A 356 -37.06 14.98 5.22
N ALA A 357 -38.36 14.81 5.49
CA ALA A 357 -39.25 15.89 5.91
C ALA A 357 -38.70 16.67 7.11
N PHE A 358 -38.08 16.01 8.09
CA PHE A 358 -37.49 16.70 9.22
C PHE A 358 -36.38 17.68 8.80
N LEU A 359 -35.40 17.25 7.99
CA LEU A 359 -34.35 18.16 7.52
C LEU A 359 -34.96 19.28 6.66
N ARG A 360 -35.93 18.96 5.80
CA ARG A 360 -36.64 19.97 4.99
C ARG A 360 -37.40 20.99 5.83
N LEU A 361 -37.95 20.58 6.97
CA LEU A 361 -38.59 21.49 7.92
C LEU A 361 -37.55 22.44 8.51
N LEU A 362 -36.37 21.95 8.88
CA LEU A 362 -35.28 22.78 9.40
C LEU A 362 -34.77 23.78 8.34
N ASP A 363 -34.71 23.39 7.08
CA ASP A 363 -34.36 24.28 5.96
C ASP A 363 -35.35 25.43 5.74
N LYS A 364 -36.59 25.31 6.24
CA LYS A 364 -37.58 26.42 6.25
C LYS A 364 -37.29 27.45 7.35
N GLY A 365 -36.52 27.07 8.36
CA GLY A 365 -36.05 27.95 9.41
C GLY A 365 -34.67 28.52 9.08
N ARG A 366 -34.25 29.53 9.84
CA ARG A 366 -32.90 30.07 9.78
C ARG A 366 -32.04 29.39 10.84
N ILE A 367 -31.05 28.63 10.41
CA ILE A 367 -30.07 28.03 11.31
C ILE A 367 -29.19 29.14 11.90
N VAL A 368 -29.18 29.23 13.23
CA VAL A 368 -28.33 30.13 14.01
C VAL A 368 -27.25 29.27 14.67
N ALA A 369 -25.99 29.48 14.27
CA ALA A 369 -24.86 28.74 14.81
C ALA A 369 -24.81 28.92 16.34
N SER A 370 -24.75 27.81 17.07
CA SER A 370 -24.54 27.82 18.52
C SER A 370 -23.04 27.79 18.81
N ALA A 371 -22.61 28.50 19.85
CA ALA A 371 -21.24 28.43 20.34
C ALA A 371 -20.91 27.05 20.98
N MET A 372 -21.93 26.25 21.30
CA MET A 372 -21.78 24.91 21.87
C MET A 372 -21.79 23.84 20.79
N SER A 373 -20.75 23.00 20.76
CA SER A 373 -20.69 21.84 19.87
C SER A 373 -21.85 20.87 20.13
N GLY A 374 -22.50 20.39 19.06
CA GLY A 374 -23.60 19.42 19.15
C GLY A 374 -24.98 20.04 19.39
N ARG A 375 -25.08 21.38 19.44
CA ARG A 375 -26.35 22.11 19.49
C ARG A 375 -26.54 22.99 18.27
N VAL A 376 -27.77 23.07 17.79
CA VAL A 376 -28.17 23.93 16.68
C VAL A 376 -29.43 24.66 17.10
N ASN A 377 -29.44 25.98 16.93
CA ASN A 377 -30.66 26.76 17.13
C ASN A 377 -31.28 27.04 15.77
N VAL A 378 -32.58 26.83 15.64
CA VAL A 378 -33.32 27.13 14.40
C VAL A 378 -34.41 28.13 14.73
N GLU A 379 -34.34 29.28 14.05
CA GLU A 379 -35.33 30.34 14.16
C GLU A 379 -36.40 30.12 13.09
N PHE A 380 -37.64 29.95 13.53
CA PHE A 380 -38.82 29.87 12.66
C PHE A 380 -39.61 31.18 12.74
N LEU A 381 -40.14 31.61 11.60
CA LEU A 381 -40.95 32.81 11.47
C LEU A 381 -42.37 32.42 11.05
N PHE A 382 -43.35 32.82 11.87
CA PHE A 382 -44.77 32.60 11.63
C PHE A 382 -45.48 33.95 11.56
N ASP A 383 -45.76 34.44 10.35
CA ASP A 383 -46.40 35.76 10.16
C ASP A 383 -45.61 36.93 10.79
N GLY A 384 -44.27 36.82 10.81
CA GLY A 384 -43.39 37.79 11.48
C GLY A 384 -43.19 37.56 12.97
N ARG A 385 -43.87 36.56 13.57
CA ARG A 385 -43.71 36.14 14.97
C ARG A 385 -42.62 35.07 15.06
N ARG A 386 -41.70 35.22 16.00
CA ARG A 386 -40.52 34.36 16.13
C ARG A 386 -40.77 33.16 17.05
N ALA A 387 -40.24 32.00 16.67
CA ALA A 387 -40.00 30.87 17.58
C ALA A 387 -38.55 30.38 17.43
N LEU A 388 -37.82 30.26 18.54
CA LEU A 388 -36.46 29.74 18.56
C LEU A 388 -36.46 28.33 19.17
N VAL A 389 -36.02 27.36 18.39
CA VAL A 389 -35.96 25.95 18.79
C VAL A 389 -34.50 25.50 18.86
N GLU A 390 -34.06 25.01 20.03
CA GLU A 390 -32.76 24.34 20.21
C GLU A 390 -32.94 22.85 19.87
N LEU A 391 -32.04 22.35 19.02
CA LEU A 391 -31.88 20.93 18.71
C LEU A 391 -30.52 20.49 19.26
N SER A 392 -30.50 19.41 20.03
CA SER A 392 -29.29 18.91 20.68
C SER A 392 -29.19 17.40 20.52
N SER A 393 -28.05 16.90 20.03
CA SER A 393 -27.68 15.48 20.07
C SER A 393 -26.86 15.10 21.31
N GLY A 394 -26.82 16.01 22.31
CA GLY A 394 -26.04 15.84 23.54
C GLY A 394 -24.54 15.92 23.25
N SER A 395 -23.77 14.96 23.77
CA SER A 395 -22.33 14.83 23.51
C SER A 395 -22.00 14.17 22.16
N GLN A 396 -23.02 13.78 21.40
CA GLN A 396 -22.84 12.98 20.20
C GLN A 396 -22.81 13.89 18.96
N PRO A 397 -21.99 13.61 17.94
CA PRO A 397 -22.01 14.35 16.68
C PRO A 397 -23.41 14.38 16.06
N SER A 398 -23.83 15.54 15.55
CA SER A 398 -25.18 15.77 15.01
C SER A 398 -25.16 15.75 13.48
N PRO A 399 -26.16 15.15 12.81
CA PRO A 399 -26.31 15.31 11.37
C PRO A 399 -26.72 16.75 10.97
N LEU A 400 -27.20 17.56 11.94
CA LEU A 400 -27.75 18.90 11.69
C LEU A 400 -26.69 20.00 11.57
N ASN A 401 -25.50 19.78 12.13
CA ASN A 401 -24.39 20.73 12.08
C ASN A 401 -23.26 20.28 11.16
N SER A 402 -23.37 19.10 10.55
CA SER A 402 -22.34 18.56 9.67
C SER A 402 -22.66 18.86 8.21
N ASP A 403 -21.74 19.50 7.50
CA ASP A 403 -21.82 19.62 6.04
C ASP A 403 -21.40 18.31 5.32
N VAL A 404 -21.43 17.17 6.01
CA VAL A 404 -20.92 15.89 5.49
C VAL A 404 -21.74 15.37 4.30
N LEU A 405 -23.03 15.68 4.26
CA LEU A 405 -23.93 15.32 3.17
C LEU A 405 -23.78 16.27 1.98
N LYS A 406 -23.53 17.55 2.24
CA LYS A 406 -23.48 18.57 1.19
C LYS A 406 -22.23 18.39 0.34
N GLY A 407 -22.44 18.33 -0.98
CA GLY A 407 -21.33 18.19 -1.93
C GLY A 407 -20.64 16.82 -1.89
N PHE A 408 -21.25 15.81 -1.25
CA PHE A 408 -20.82 14.43 -1.43
C PHE A 408 -20.95 14.03 -2.89
N ARG A 409 -19.92 13.38 -3.44
CA ARG A 409 -19.93 12.84 -4.80
C ARG A 409 -19.68 11.34 -4.77
N CYS A 410 -20.40 10.61 -5.60
CA CYS A 410 -20.29 9.16 -5.65
C CYS A 410 -18.91 8.73 -6.20
N PRO A 411 -18.33 7.64 -5.67
CA PRO A 411 -17.02 7.19 -6.10
C PRO A 411 -17.07 6.56 -7.50
N GLY A 412 -15.93 6.63 -8.19
CA GLY A 412 -15.78 6.21 -9.59
C GLY A 412 -15.66 7.40 -10.53
N ARG A 413 -15.18 7.15 -11.76
CA ARG A 413 -15.08 8.22 -12.76
C ARG A 413 -16.48 8.73 -13.11
N ALA A 414 -16.70 10.03 -12.90
CA ALA A 414 -17.54 10.78 -13.81
C ALA A 414 -16.87 10.67 -15.20
N ALA A 415 -17.66 10.25 -16.19
CA ALA A 415 -17.20 10.12 -17.58
C ALA A 415 -16.56 11.41 -18.10
#